data_AF-A0A3D4KRL4-F1
#
_entry.id   AF-A0A3D4KRL4-F1
#
_cell.length_a   1.000
_cell.length_b   1.000
_cell.length_c   1.000
_cell.angle_alpha   90.00
_cell.angle_beta   90.00
_cell.angle_gamma   90.00
#
_symmetry.space_group_name_H-M   'P 1'
#
loop_
_entity.id
_entity.type
_entity.pdbx_description
1 polymer ?
#
loop_
_entity_poly.entity_id
_entity_poly.type
_entity_poly.pdbx_seq_one_letter_code
_entity_poly.pdbx_strand_id
1 'polypeptide(L)'
;MLHDRIHRARVLKNMTLQQLADLLGGITKQALSKYEQGKDAPNSTRLIQLADALGVNPEYFFRSDSVKLGKVDFRKHSAFGKRQQEAVKEQVREHLERYLAAESLFQTGQSPDEFSKWHQRFSVSNIDEVEQAANKLREEWQLGLNPIANLTETLEENGIKVVSLQAHEKFDGLCALVNDGADAVIVSNTERPGERQRFNLAHELGHLVMSLPEELHGTRDEENWCHRFAGAFLFPANQVRVTFGEHRKRVLFQEFLLAKEEWGISIQATLRRLYDLDIVSSSFYQSTFRLWSMKGFRKSEPGRQEPEKSYRLKQLVYRALAEGLVTPSRAAELLSVSLGEIEEIMANGQAGDSEHVSENSCL
;
A
#
# COMPACT_ATOMS: atom_id res chain seq x y z
N MET A 1 19.51 11.40 -11.35
CA MET A 1 20.53 12.46 -11.22
C MET A 1 19.99 13.62 -10.38
N LEU A 2 20.84 14.53 -9.88
CA LEU A 2 20.43 15.68 -9.03
C LEU A 2 19.27 16.49 -9.65
N HIS A 3 19.36 16.78 -10.95
CA HIS A 3 18.33 17.53 -11.67
C HIS A 3 16.96 16.85 -11.66
N ASP A 4 16.92 15.52 -11.83
CA ASP A 4 15.69 14.73 -11.75
C ASP A 4 15.08 14.83 -10.35
N ARG A 5 15.92 14.78 -9.31
CA ARG A 5 15.47 14.83 -7.91
C ARG A 5 14.79 16.16 -7.60
N ILE A 6 15.37 17.27 -8.05
CA ILE A 6 14.78 18.61 -7.90
C ILE A 6 13.40 18.67 -8.59
N HIS A 7 13.33 18.19 -9.84
CA HIS A 7 12.08 18.13 -10.58
C HIS A 7 11.01 17.31 -9.84
N ARG A 8 11.36 16.09 -9.42
CA ARG A 8 10.46 15.16 -8.71
C ARG A 8 9.96 15.75 -7.40
N ALA A 9 10.84 16.33 -6.58
CA ALA A 9 10.44 16.96 -5.31
C ALA A 9 9.47 18.13 -5.53
N ARG A 10 9.68 18.94 -6.57
CA ARG A 10 8.74 20.01 -6.94
C ARG A 10 7.37 19.46 -7.36
N VAL A 11 7.36 18.41 -8.19
CA VAL A 11 6.12 17.75 -8.64
C VAL A 11 5.37 17.12 -7.47
N LEU A 12 6.08 16.47 -6.53
CA LEU A 12 5.51 15.91 -5.30
C LEU A 12 4.79 16.97 -4.45
N LYS A 13 5.38 18.16 -4.30
CA LYS A 13 4.75 19.30 -3.62
C LYS A 13 3.70 20.01 -4.47
N ASN A 14 3.39 19.48 -5.64
CA ASN A 14 2.43 20.03 -6.58
C ASN A 14 2.70 21.51 -6.90
N MET A 15 3.98 21.91 -6.97
CA MET A 15 4.40 23.30 -7.22
C MET A 15 4.75 23.51 -8.68
N THR A 16 4.42 24.68 -9.23
CA THR A 16 4.98 25.15 -10.51
C THR A 16 6.39 25.69 -10.30
N LEU A 17 7.19 25.75 -11.37
CA LEU A 17 8.50 26.40 -11.32
C LEU A 17 8.42 27.87 -10.85
N GLN A 18 7.32 28.56 -11.17
CA GLN A 18 7.12 29.94 -10.72
C GLN A 18 6.88 29.99 -9.21
N GLN A 19 5.98 29.15 -8.69
CA GLN A 19 5.73 29.06 -7.25
C GLN A 19 6.98 28.71 -6.44
N LEU A 20 7.82 27.79 -6.94
CA LEU A 20 9.08 27.47 -6.28
C LEU A 20 10.08 28.64 -6.35
N ALA A 21 10.14 29.38 -7.46
CA ALA A 21 10.97 30.57 -7.58
C ALA A 21 10.56 31.66 -6.57
N ASP A 22 9.25 31.91 -6.49
CA ASP A 22 8.66 32.90 -5.60
C ASP A 22 8.91 32.53 -4.12
N LEU A 23 8.85 31.25 -3.79
CA LEU A 23 9.12 30.74 -2.43
C LEU A 23 10.60 30.84 -2.03
N LEU A 24 11.52 30.51 -2.95
CA LEU A 24 12.96 30.55 -2.68
C LEU A 24 13.52 31.96 -2.58
N GLY A 25 12.99 32.89 -3.39
CA GLY A 25 13.52 34.24 -3.51
C GLY A 25 14.90 34.31 -4.17
N GLY A 26 15.14 35.40 -4.93
CA GLY A 26 16.44 35.66 -5.55
C GLY A 26 16.87 34.63 -6.60
N ILE A 27 15.93 33.87 -7.16
CA ILE A 27 16.14 32.94 -8.28
C ILE A 27 14.99 33.08 -9.26
N THR A 28 15.27 32.97 -10.56
CA THR A 28 14.24 33.07 -11.60
C THR A 28 13.70 31.69 -11.97
N LYS A 29 12.47 31.65 -12.49
CA LYS A 29 11.87 30.45 -13.10
C LYS A 29 12.80 29.81 -14.15
N GLN A 30 13.50 30.63 -14.94
CA GLN A 30 14.42 30.17 -15.98
C GLN A 30 15.66 29.49 -15.38
N ALA A 31 16.19 30.00 -14.27
CA ALA A 31 17.30 29.38 -13.56
C ALA A 31 16.90 28.03 -12.96
N LEU A 32 15.74 27.94 -12.29
CA LEU A 32 15.21 26.65 -11.80
C LEU A 32 14.96 25.65 -12.94
N SER A 33 14.45 26.13 -14.08
CA SER A 33 14.29 25.29 -15.26
C SER A 33 15.63 24.75 -15.79
N LYS A 34 16.74 25.47 -15.64
CA LYS A 34 18.07 24.97 -16.00
C LYS A 34 18.55 23.91 -15.02
N TYR A 35 18.28 24.07 -13.72
CA TYR A 35 18.57 23.05 -12.71
C TYR A 35 17.84 21.75 -13.01
N GLU A 36 16.53 21.77 -13.28
CA GLU A 36 15.76 20.56 -13.59
C GLU A 36 16.13 19.90 -14.92
N GLN A 37 16.72 20.66 -15.85
CA GLN A 37 17.22 20.13 -17.12
C GLN A 37 18.67 19.66 -17.05
N GLY A 38 19.34 19.78 -15.90
CA GLY A 38 20.76 19.46 -15.74
C GLY A 38 21.70 20.38 -16.52
N LYS A 39 21.22 21.56 -16.93
CA LYS A 39 22.02 22.56 -17.66
C LYS A 39 22.81 23.48 -16.72
N ASP A 40 22.49 23.45 -15.44
CA ASP A 40 23.14 24.19 -14.37
C ASP A 40 22.95 23.42 -13.05
N ALA A 41 23.76 23.72 -12.03
CA ALA A 41 23.71 23.05 -10.73
C ALA A 41 23.59 24.06 -9.58
N PRO A 42 22.69 23.82 -8.61
CA PRO A 42 22.64 24.64 -7.40
C PRO A 42 23.90 24.47 -6.55
N ASN A 43 24.35 25.54 -5.90
CA ASN A 43 25.36 25.46 -4.85
C ASN A 43 24.78 24.89 -3.54
N SER A 44 25.63 24.60 -2.56
CA SER A 44 25.21 24.01 -1.27
C SER A 44 24.15 24.84 -0.54
N THR A 45 24.29 26.16 -0.50
CA THR A 45 23.30 27.06 0.10
C THR A 45 21.95 26.95 -0.60
N ARG A 46 21.94 26.91 -1.94
CA ARG A 46 20.72 26.76 -2.73
C ARG A 46 20.10 25.37 -2.59
N LEU A 47 20.90 24.32 -2.40
CA LEU A 47 20.40 22.97 -2.13
C LEU A 47 19.67 22.89 -0.78
N ILE A 48 20.20 23.52 0.26
CA ILE A 48 19.54 23.56 1.58
C ILE A 48 18.20 24.32 1.47
N GLN A 49 18.21 25.49 0.82
CA GLN A 49 16.98 26.26 0.58
C GLN A 49 15.95 25.49 -0.25
N LEU A 50 16.40 24.72 -1.24
CA LEU A 50 15.54 23.82 -2.02
C LEU A 50 14.96 22.71 -1.14
N ALA A 51 15.77 22.10 -0.27
CA ALA A 51 15.32 21.08 0.67
C ALA A 51 14.21 21.62 1.58
N ASP A 52 14.43 22.79 2.18
CA ASP A 52 13.46 23.46 3.06
C ASP A 52 12.16 23.81 2.30
N ALA A 53 12.28 24.47 1.15
CA ALA A 53 11.13 24.88 0.33
C ALA A 53 10.33 23.68 -0.19
N LEU A 54 11.00 22.57 -0.48
CA LEU A 54 10.39 21.34 -0.97
C LEU A 54 10.08 20.35 0.15
N GLY A 55 10.33 20.70 1.41
CA GLY A 55 10.10 19.85 2.59
C GLY A 55 10.68 18.44 2.47
N VAL A 56 11.95 18.35 2.05
CA VAL A 56 12.74 17.10 1.96
C VAL A 56 14.08 17.28 2.66
N ASN A 57 14.68 16.20 3.15
CA ASN A 57 16.04 16.24 3.68
C ASN A 57 17.06 16.46 2.54
N PRO A 58 18.17 17.21 2.76
CA PRO A 58 19.18 17.45 1.73
C PRO A 58 19.72 16.16 1.07
N GLU A 59 19.81 15.07 1.82
CA GLU A 59 20.23 13.74 1.38
C GLU A 59 19.37 13.18 0.23
N TYR A 60 18.09 13.59 0.15
CA TYR A 60 17.17 13.19 -0.92
C TYR A 60 17.76 13.49 -2.31
N PHE A 61 18.46 14.62 -2.45
CA PHE A 61 19.02 15.07 -3.73
C PHE A 61 20.19 14.20 -4.23
N PHE A 62 20.78 13.41 -3.34
CA PHE A 62 21.97 12.60 -3.61
C PHE A 62 21.68 11.09 -3.72
N ARG A 63 20.41 10.67 -3.58
CA ARG A 63 20.00 9.26 -3.77
C ARG A 63 20.42 8.75 -5.16
N SER A 64 21.17 7.66 -5.18
CA SER A 64 21.55 6.90 -6.39
C SER A 64 20.45 5.95 -6.85
N ASP A 65 19.60 5.49 -5.94
CA ASP A 65 18.53 4.52 -6.24
C ASP A 65 17.52 5.16 -7.18
N SER A 66 17.21 4.49 -8.29
CA SER A 66 16.19 4.95 -9.22
C SER A 66 15.22 3.81 -9.47
N VAL A 67 13.99 3.96 -9.00
CA VAL A 67 12.93 3.01 -9.34
C VAL A 67 12.44 3.36 -10.72
N LYS A 68 12.59 2.41 -11.64
CA LYS A 68 11.92 2.48 -12.93
C LYS A 68 10.49 2.03 -12.70
N LEU A 69 9.63 3.01 -12.46
CA LEU A 69 8.20 2.79 -12.65
C LEU A 69 8.01 2.39 -14.12
N GLY A 70 7.55 1.16 -14.36
CA GLY A 70 7.19 0.70 -15.70
C GLY A 70 6.01 1.50 -16.25
N LYS A 71 5.25 0.92 -17.19
CA LYS A 71 3.89 1.43 -17.45
C LYS A 71 3.03 1.14 -16.23
N VAL A 72 3.10 2.00 -15.21
CA VAL A 72 2.14 2.00 -14.11
C VAL A 72 0.80 2.21 -14.76
N ASP A 73 0.01 1.15 -14.74
CA ASP A 73 -1.15 1.09 -15.59
C ASP A 73 -2.34 1.76 -14.92
N PHE A 74 -2.28 3.08 -14.81
CA PHE A 74 -3.43 3.91 -14.42
C PHE A 74 -4.60 3.80 -15.41
N ARG A 75 -4.49 2.94 -16.45
CA ARG A 75 -5.44 2.79 -17.57
C ARG A 75 -6.88 2.65 -17.11
N LYS A 76 -7.17 2.08 -15.92
CA LYS A 76 -8.56 1.84 -15.47
C LYS A 76 -9.20 2.95 -14.60
N HIS A 77 -8.47 3.97 -14.15
CA HIS A 77 -9.04 5.05 -13.31
C HIS A 77 -8.84 6.44 -13.91
N SER A 78 -9.62 6.74 -14.95
CA SER A 78 -9.68 8.02 -15.69
C SER A 78 -10.23 9.22 -14.91
N ALA A 79 -10.43 9.11 -13.60
CA ALA A 79 -11.11 10.12 -12.79
C ALA A 79 -10.28 11.37 -12.48
N PHE A 80 -9.00 11.41 -12.88
CA PHE A 80 -8.04 12.44 -12.49
C PHE A 80 -7.55 13.30 -13.66
N GLY A 81 -7.27 14.57 -13.37
CA GLY A 81 -6.49 15.42 -14.27
C GLY A 81 -5.03 14.98 -14.36
N LYS A 82 -4.38 15.21 -15.50
CA LYS A 82 -2.99 14.78 -15.78
C LYS A 82 -1.99 15.11 -14.66
N ARG A 83 -2.11 16.31 -14.07
CA ARG A 83 -1.23 16.78 -12.98
C ARG A 83 -1.37 15.94 -11.70
N GLN A 84 -2.58 15.49 -11.37
CA GLN A 84 -2.81 14.66 -10.19
C GLN A 84 -2.32 13.23 -10.41
N GLN A 85 -2.47 12.68 -11.62
CA GLN A 85 -1.88 11.39 -11.98
C GLN A 85 -0.36 11.42 -11.87
N GLU A 86 0.27 12.51 -12.30
CA GLU A 86 1.72 12.70 -12.20
C GLU A 86 2.18 12.80 -10.74
N ALA A 87 1.45 13.54 -9.89
CA ALA A 87 1.75 13.59 -8.46
C ALA A 87 1.64 12.22 -7.78
N VAL A 88 0.60 11.44 -8.09
CA VAL A 88 0.43 10.07 -7.56
C VAL A 88 1.57 9.17 -8.02
N LYS A 89 1.98 9.24 -9.29
CA LYS A 89 3.15 8.50 -9.81
C LYS A 89 4.40 8.79 -9.02
N GLU A 90 4.68 10.07 -8.78
CA GLU A 90 5.87 10.45 -8.02
C GLU A 90 5.78 10.01 -6.55
N GLN A 91 4.60 10.05 -5.92
CA GLN A 91 4.43 9.55 -4.54
C GLN A 91 4.69 8.04 -4.46
N VAL A 92 4.18 7.26 -5.43
CA VAL A 92 4.47 5.83 -5.54
C VAL A 92 5.95 5.58 -5.75
N ARG A 93 6.60 6.32 -6.65
CA ARG A 93 8.04 6.20 -6.90
C ARG A 93 8.85 6.50 -5.65
N GLU A 94 8.56 7.62 -4.99
CA GLU A 94 9.25 8.07 -3.79
C GLU A 94 9.19 7.01 -2.70
N HIS A 95 7.99 6.48 -2.42
CA HIS A 95 7.79 5.46 -1.42
C HIS A 95 8.56 4.18 -1.76
N LEU A 96 8.46 3.69 -3.00
CA LEU A 96 9.16 2.49 -3.45
C LEU A 96 10.68 2.66 -3.40
N GLU A 97 11.21 3.83 -3.77
CA GLU A 97 12.64 4.09 -3.68
C GLU A 97 13.14 3.99 -2.24
N ARG A 98 12.41 4.56 -1.26
CA ARG A 98 12.77 4.41 0.16
C ARG A 98 12.65 2.97 0.62
N TYR A 99 11.60 2.28 0.19
CA TYR A 99 11.34 0.91 0.59
C TYR A 99 12.45 -0.02 0.12
N LEU A 100 12.74 -0.01 -1.19
CA LEU A 100 13.77 -0.84 -1.78
C LEU A 100 15.16 -0.48 -1.27
N ALA A 101 15.42 0.80 -1.00
CA ALA A 101 16.65 1.23 -0.35
C ALA A 101 16.78 0.71 1.09
N ALA A 102 15.67 0.55 1.83
CA ALA A 102 15.69 -0.05 3.16
C ALA A 102 15.89 -1.58 3.09
N GLU A 103 15.28 -2.25 2.11
CA GLU A 103 15.47 -3.69 1.92
C GLU A 103 16.88 -4.06 1.45
N SER A 104 17.49 -3.27 0.57
CA SER A 104 18.82 -3.53 0.04
C SER A 104 19.92 -3.52 1.10
N LEU A 105 19.69 -2.86 2.25
CA LEU A 105 20.60 -2.87 3.40
C LEU A 105 20.82 -4.27 3.98
N PHE A 106 19.85 -5.17 3.81
CA PHE A 106 19.88 -6.52 4.38
C PHE A 106 20.13 -7.61 3.32
N GLN A 107 20.19 -7.25 2.03
CA GLN A 107 20.38 -8.20 0.93
C GLN A 107 21.87 -8.50 0.72
N THR A 108 22.42 -9.44 1.48
CA THR A 108 23.73 -10.04 1.19
C THR A 108 23.61 -11.13 0.12
N GLY A 109 23.53 -10.72 -1.15
CA GLY A 109 23.91 -11.58 -2.29
C GLY A 109 22.86 -12.50 -2.93
N GLN A 110 21.55 -12.24 -2.76
CA GLN A 110 20.50 -12.90 -3.57
C GLN A 110 19.61 -11.89 -4.30
N SER A 111 19.27 -12.22 -5.54
CA SER A 111 18.37 -11.43 -6.40
C SER A 111 16.96 -11.42 -5.80
N PRO A 112 16.30 -10.26 -5.68
CA PRO A 112 14.94 -10.16 -5.15
C PRO A 112 13.95 -10.56 -6.24
N ASP A 113 13.85 -11.86 -6.54
CA ASP A 113 12.84 -12.40 -7.47
C ASP A 113 11.62 -12.94 -6.70
N GLU A 114 11.46 -12.53 -5.43
CA GLU A 114 10.38 -13.01 -4.55
C GLU A 114 9.01 -12.62 -5.05
N PHE A 115 8.88 -11.48 -5.75
CA PHE A 115 7.62 -11.07 -6.32
C PHE A 115 7.26 -11.85 -7.59
N SER A 116 8.21 -12.01 -8.52
CA SER A 116 7.98 -12.60 -9.86
C SER A 116 7.28 -13.96 -9.80
N LYS A 117 7.46 -14.70 -8.70
CA LYS A 117 6.78 -15.99 -8.46
C LYS A 117 5.27 -15.86 -8.32
N TRP A 118 4.73 -14.72 -7.93
CA TRP A 118 3.29 -14.52 -7.70
C TRP A 118 2.54 -14.04 -8.94
N HIS A 119 3.21 -13.34 -9.86
CA HIS A 119 2.55 -12.80 -11.04
C HIS A 119 1.97 -13.92 -11.91
N GLN A 120 0.66 -13.89 -12.13
CA GLN A 120 -0.08 -14.90 -12.93
C GLN A 120 0.17 -16.34 -12.47
N ARG A 121 0.45 -16.53 -11.18
CA ARG A 121 0.80 -17.81 -10.55
C ARG A 121 -0.27 -18.90 -10.71
N PHE A 122 -1.55 -18.51 -10.75
CA PHE A 122 -2.68 -19.44 -10.78
C PHE A 122 -3.49 -19.23 -12.07
N SER A 123 -3.40 -20.19 -13.00
CA SER A 123 -4.30 -20.23 -14.14
C SER A 123 -5.69 -20.66 -13.68
N VAL A 124 -6.70 -19.86 -14.04
CA VAL A 124 -8.10 -20.10 -13.68
C VAL A 124 -8.98 -19.94 -14.92
N SER A 125 -9.95 -20.84 -15.08
CA SER A 125 -10.83 -20.94 -16.24
C SER A 125 -12.31 -20.94 -15.86
N ASN A 126 -12.61 -20.99 -14.55
CA ASN A 126 -13.96 -20.94 -14.01
C ASN A 126 -13.95 -20.42 -12.56
N ILE A 127 -15.15 -20.17 -12.01
CA ILE A 127 -15.35 -19.59 -10.67
C ILE A 127 -14.85 -20.51 -9.54
N ASP A 128 -14.90 -21.83 -9.70
CA ASP A 128 -14.43 -22.75 -8.67
C ASP A 128 -12.90 -22.72 -8.59
N GLU A 129 -12.22 -22.62 -9.73
CA GLU A 129 -10.77 -22.42 -9.79
C GLU A 129 -10.33 -21.10 -9.18
N VAL A 130 -11.17 -20.05 -9.25
CA VAL A 130 -10.92 -18.78 -8.54
C VAL A 130 -10.92 -18.96 -7.02
N GLU A 131 -11.89 -19.69 -6.45
CA GLU A 131 -11.91 -20.03 -5.01
C GLU A 131 -10.68 -20.88 -4.63
N GLN A 132 -10.34 -21.86 -5.48
CA GLN A 132 -9.18 -22.71 -5.25
C GLN A 132 -7.87 -21.91 -5.29
N ALA A 133 -7.74 -20.93 -6.20
CA ALA A 133 -6.58 -20.05 -6.27
C ALA A 133 -6.43 -19.23 -4.97
N ALA A 134 -7.54 -18.69 -4.45
CA ALA A 134 -7.52 -17.99 -3.17
C ALA A 134 -7.07 -18.89 -2.01
N ASN A 135 -7.59 -20.12 -1.92
CA ASN A 135 -7.19 -21.07 -0.88
C ASN A 135 -5.72 -21.51 -1.02
N LYS A 136 -5.27 -21.84 -2.25
CA LYS A 136 -3.87 -22.18 -2.53
C LYS A 136 -2.92 -21.05 -2.15
N LEU A 137 -3.29 -19.79 -2.42
CA LEU A 137 -2.47 -18.66 -2.00
C LEU A 137 -2.38 -18.58 -0.47
N ARG A 138 -3.49 -18.77 0.26
CA ARG A 138 -3.46 -18.82 1.74
C ARG A 138 -2.58 -19.96 2.26
N GLU A 139 -2.58 -21.11 1.59
CA GLU A 139 -1.73 -22.25 1.92
C GLU A 139 -0.24 -21.94 1.65
N GLU A 140 0.09 -21.41 0.48
CA GLU A 140 1.46 -21.03 0.12
C GLU A 140 2.02 -19.92 1.02
N TRP A 141 1.15 -19.02 1.52
CA TRP A 141 1.50 -17.97 2.50
C TRP A 141 1.35 -18.42 3.97
N GLN A 142 0.96 -19.67 4.21
CA GLN A 142 0.79 -20.26 5.55
C GLN A 142 -0.14 -19.45 6.48
N LEU A 143 -1.17 -18.80 5.92
CA LEU A 143 -2.12 -17.95 6.67
C LEU A 143 -3.12 -18.75 7.51
N GLY A 144 -3.18 -20.06 7.32
CA GLY A 144 -4.22 -20.91 7.90
C GLY A 144 -5.62 -20.49 7.45
N LEU A 145 -6.61 -20.70 8.32
CA LEU A 145 -8.03 -20.44 8.02
C LEU A 145 -8.63 -19.28 8.81
N ASN A 146 -7.89 -18.68 9.74
CA ASN A 146 -8.39 -17.56 10.54
C ASN A 146 -8.40 -16.25 9.74
N PRO A 147 -9.09 -15.21 10.23
CA PRO A 147 -8.99 -13.87 9.66
C PRO A 147 -7.53 -13.42 9.51
N ILE A 148 -7.23 -12.74 8.41
CA ILE A 148 -5.92 -12.10 8.22
C ILE A 148 -5.86 -10.88 9.13
N ALA A 149 -4.92 -10.86 10.08
CA ALA A 149 -4.83 -9.82 11.09
C ALA A 149 -4.58 -8.43 10.47
N ASN A 150 -3.59 -8.35 9.57
CA ASN A 150 -3.26 -7.15 8.80
C ASN A 150 -2.88 -7.57 7.38
N LEU A 151 -3.79 -7.36 6.43
CA LEU A 151 -3.55 -7.72 5.03
C LEU A 151 -2.45 -6.87 4.40
N THR A 152 -2.41 -5.58 4.73
CA THR A 152 -1.38 -4.66 4.24
C THR A 152 0.03 -5.18 4.57
N GLU A 153 0.27 -5.59 5.81
CA GLU A 153 1.55 -6.19 6.19
C GLU A 153 1.79 -7.53 5.48
N THR A 154 0.77 -8.40 5.47
CA THR A 154 0.86 -9.74 4.86
C THR A 154 1.30 -9.67 3.39
N LEU A 155 0.78 -8.69 2.64
CA LEU A 155 1.19 -8.45 1.26
C LEU A 155 2.69 -8.12 1.17
N GLU A 156 3.18 -7.21 2.01
CA GLU A 156 4.57 -6.76 1.95
C GLU A 156 5.57 -7.82 2.40
N GLU A 157 5.22 -8.63 3.39
CA GLU A 157 6.00 -9.79 3.83
C GLU A 157 6.13 -10.84 2.73
N ASN A 158 5.16 -10.90 1.80
CA ASN A 158 5.18 -11.78 0.65
C ASN A 158 5.72 -11.11 -0.62
N GLY A 159 6.38 -9.95 -0.50
CA GLY A 159 7.07 -9.29 -1.61
C GLY A 159 6.18 -8.36 -2.45
N ILE A 160 4.93 -8.12 -2.06
CA ILE A 160 4.01 -7.21 -2.75
C ILE A 160 3.95 -5.89 -1.98
N LYS A 161 4.56 -4.83 -2.52
CA LYS A 161 4.67 -3.55 -1.81
C LYS A 161 3.33 -2.83 -1.77
N VAL A 162 2.99 -2.17 -0.66
CA VAL A 162 1.75 -1.40 -0.55
C VAL A 162 2.04 0.07 -0.32
N VAL A 163 1.67 0.90 -1.30
CA VAL A 163 1.78 2.36 -1.17
C VAL A 163 0.45 2.93 -0.73
N SER A 164 0.41 3.41 0.50
CA SER A 164 -0.75 4.09 1.08
C SER A 164 -0.74 5.59 0.74
N LEU A 165 -1.76 6.08 0.05
CA LEU A 165 -1.87 7.48 -0.36
C LEU A 165 -3.21 8.10 0.05
N GLN A 166 -3.18 9.39 0.36
CA GLN A 166 -4.40 10.19 0.45
C GLN A 166 -4.82 10.60 -0.96
N ALA A 167 -5.94 10.05 -1.43
CA ALA A 167 -6.45 10.32 -2.76
C ALA A 167 -7.94 10.66 -2.74
N HIS A 168 -8.42 11.30 -3.81
CA HIS A 168 -9.84 11.60 -3.96
C HIS A 168 -10.68 10.33 -3.84
N GLU A 169 -11.89 10.45 -3.30
CA GLU A 169 -12.89 9.37 -3.16
C GLU A 169 -13.33 8.69 -4.47
N LYS A 170 -12.72 8.99 -5.63
CA LYS A 170 -12.98 8.28 -6.89
C LYS A 170 -11.87 7.28 -7.22
N PHE A 171 -10.84 7.23 -6.39
CA PHE A 171 -9.73 6.30 -6.51
C PHE A 171 -9.78 5.32 -5.35
N ASP A 172 -9.86 4.06 -5.70
CA ASP A 172 -10.02 2.96 -4.75
C ASP A 172 -8.71 2.18 -4.56
N GLY A 173 -7.92 2.05 -5.64
CA GLY A 173 -6.58 1.48 -5.64
C GLY A 173 -6.08 1.27 -7.06
N LEU A 174 -4.86 0.77 -7.20
CA LEU A 174 -4.38 0.17 -8.44
C LEU A 174 -3.24 -0.80 -8.14
N CYS A 175 -3.12 -1.86 -8.92
CA CYS A 175 -1.91 -2.67 -9.00
C CYS A 175 -1.02 -2.22 -10.17
N ALA A 176 0.30 -2.26 -9.97
CA ALA A 176 1.27 -2.07 -11.04
C ALA A 176 2.50 -2.94 -10.84
N LEU A 177 3.01 -3.45 -11.97
CA LEU A 177 4.33 -4.05 -12.04
C LEU A 177 5.37 -2.94 -12.22
N VAL A 178 6.46 -3.01 -11.46
CA VAL A 178 7.57 -2.05 -11.49
C VAL A 178 8.89 -2.78 -11.70
N ASN A 179 9.96 -2.03 -12.01
CA ASN A 179 11.28 -2.58 -12.32
C ASN A 179 11.23 -3.68 -13.38
N ASP A 180 10.58 -3.39 -14.52
CA ASP A 180 10.42 -4.31 -15.65
C ASP A 180 9.73 -5.65 -15.30
N GLY A 181 8.94 -5.67 -14.22
CA GLY A 181 8.17 -6.84 -13.78
C GLY A 181 8.77 -7.57 -12.57
N ALA A 182 9.94 -7.15 -12.09
CA ALA A 182 10.61 -7.75 -10.94
C ALA A 182 9.89 -7.50 -9.61
N ASP A 183 9.09 -6.44 -9.52
CA ASP A 183 8.38 -6.04 -8.31
C ASP A 183 6.91 -5.71 -8.63
N ALA A 184 6.03 -5.85 -7.64
CA ALA A 184 4.69 -5.28 -7.70
C ALA A 184 4.42 -4.31 -6.57
N VAL A 185 3.59 -3.34 -6.92
CA VAL A 185 3.04 -2.36 -6.00
C VAL A 185 1.53 -2.34 -6.11
N ILE A 186 0.86 -2.38 -4.96
CA ILE A 186 -0.55 -2.05 -4.83
C ILE A 186 -0.64 -0.67 -4.18
N VAL A 187 -1.30 0.26 -4.85
CA VAL A 187 -1.59 1.59 -4.31
C VAL A 187 -2.95 1.54 -3.64
N SER A 188 -3.02 2.01 -2.40
CA SER A 188 -4.23 1.98 -1.58
C SER A 188 -4.62 3.38 -1.14
N ASN A 189 -5.91 3.72 -1.23
CA ASN A 189 -6.42 5.00 -0.76
C ASN A 189 -6.75 4.93 0.74
N THR A 190 -6.01 5.68 1.56
CA THR A 190 -6.18 5.69 3.02
C THR A 190 -7.41 6.45 3.52
N GLU A 191 -8.10 7.20 2.66
CA GLU A 191 -9.32 7.92 3.03
C GLU A 191 -10.56 6.99 3.08
N ARG A 192 -10.40 5.75 2.61
CA ARG A 192 -11.47 4.74 2.62
C ARG A 192 -11.59 4.06 3.98
N PRO A 193 -12.79 3.61 4.38
CA PRO A 193 -12.94 2.68 5.51
C PRO A 193 -12.04 1.44 5.35
N GLY A 194 -11.51 0.92 6.46
CA GLY A 194 -10.59 -0.21 6.48
C GLY A 194 -11.16 -1.47 5.83
N GLU A 195 -12.46 -1.73 5.98
CA GLU A 195 -13.10 -2.87 5.33
C GLU A 195 -13.13 -2.78 3.80
N ARG A 196 -13.11 -1.55 3.26
CA ARG A 196 -13.05 -1.32 1.80
C ARG A 196 -11.61 -1.37 1.33
N GLN A 197 -10.71 -0.77 2.09
CA GLN A 197 -9.28 -0.83 1.83
C GLN A 197 -8.81 -2.30 1.75
N ARG A 198 -9.14 -3.12 2.76
CA ARG A 198 -8.81 -4.55 2.81
C ARG A 198 -9.37 -5.32 1.61
N PHE A 199 -10.63 -5.09 1.26
CA PHE A 199 -11.24 -5.77 0.11
C PHE A 199 -10.62 -5.33 -1.23
N ASN A 200 -10.30 -4.04 -1.38
CA ASN A 200 -9.63 -3.53 -2.58
C ASN A 200 -8.22 -4.12 -2.71
N LEU A 201 -7.43 -4.16 -1.62
CA LEU A 201 -6.12 -4.81 -1.61
C LEU A 201 -6.19 -6.27 -2.07
N ALA A 202 -7.17 -7.03 -1.56
CA ALA A 202 -7.37 -8.42 -1.96
C ALA A 202 -7.88 -8.56 -3.42
N HIS A 203 -8.60 -7.58 -3.93
CA HIS A 203 -9.06 -7.52 -5.32
C HIS A 203 -7.90 -7.25 -6.29
N GLU A 204 -7.06 -6.27 -5.98
CA GLU A 204 -5.83 -5.98 -6.72
C GLU A 204 -4.85 -7.16 -6.67
N LEU A 205 -4.76 -7.85 -5.52
CA LEU A 205 -4.02 -9.11 -5.41
C LEU A 205 -4.58 -10.17 -6.37
N GLY A 206 -5.90 -10.28 -6.50
CA GLY A 206 -6.55 -11.19 -7.46
C GLY A 206 -6.13 -10.93 -8.91
N HIS A 207 -6.12 -9.67 -9.34
CA HIS A 207 -5.61 -9.27 -10.66
C HIS A 207 -4.15 -9.68 -10.87
N LEU A 208 -3.35 -9.62 -9.81
CA LEU A 208 -1.92 -9.89 -9.87
C LEU A 208 -1.64 -11.39 -9.97
N VAL A 209 -2.30 -12.22 -9.15
CA VAL A 209 -1.94 -13.63 -8.99
C VAL A 209 -2.66 -14.57 -9.94
N MET A 210 -3.80 -14.15 -10.50
CA MET A 210 -4.58 -14.99 -11.40
C MET A 210 -4.17 -14.75 -12.86
N SER A 211 -3.95 -15.83 -13.59
CA SER A 211 -3.90 -15.83 -15.06
C SER A 211 -5.30 -16.15 -15.57
N LEU A 212 -5.99 -15.12 -16.06
CA LEU A 212 -7.35 -15.21 -16.59
C LEU A 212 -7.33 -15.52 -18.11
N PRO A 213 -8.39 -16.12 -18.67
CA PRO A 213 -8.50 -16.29 -20.12
C PRO A 213 -8.48 -14.94 -20.83
N GLU A 214 -7.84 -14.88 -22.00
CA GLU A 214 -7.63 -13.61 -22.72
C GLU A 214 -8.94 -12.89 -23.04
N GLU A 215 -10.01 -13.65 -23.30
CA GLU A 215 -11.33 -13.10 -23.63
C GLU A 215 -11.99 -12.33 -22.48
N LEU A 216 -11.56 -12.57 -21.24
CA LEU A 216 -12.12 -11.88 -20.07
C LEU A 216 -11.46 -10.52 -19.83
N HIS A 217 -10.27 -10.24 -20.39
CA HIS A 217 -9.56 -9.00 -20.10
C HIS A 217 -10.35 -7.76 -20.53
N GLY A 218 -10.49 -6.81 -19.60
CA GLY A 218 -11.26 -5.58 -19.80
C GLY A 218 -12.78 -5.77 -19.79
N THR A 219 -13.26 -6.98 -19.50
CA THR A 219 -14.69 -7.27 -19.35
C THR A 219 -15.15 -7.07 -17.92
N ARG A 220 -16.48 -7.02 -17.73
CA ARG A 220 -17.08 -7.04 -16.38
C ARG A 220 -16.78 -8.33 -15.63
N ASP A 221 -16.55 -9.43 -16.34
CA ASP A 221 -16.34 -10.73 -15.72
C ASP A 221 -14.95 -10.88 -15.12
N GLU A 222 -13.92 -10.28 -15.72
CA GLU A 222 -12.60 -10.14 -15.08
C GLU A 222 -12.72 -9.50 -13.68
N GLU A 223 -13.45 -8.38 -13.58
CA GLU A 223 -13.69 -7.68 -12.30
C GLU A 223 -14.50 -8.55 -11.32
N ASN A 224 -15.54 -9.23 -11.81
CA ASN A 224 -16.35 -10.15 -10.99
C ASN A 224 -15.50 -11.30 -10.43
N TRP A 225 -14.58 -11.87 -11.23
CA TRP A 225 -13.69 -12.95 -10.80
C TRP A 225 -12.68 -12.44 -9.76
N CYS A 226 -12.13 -11.25 -9.94
CA CYS A 226 -11.24 -10.64 -8.94
C CYS A 226 -11.99 -10.30 -7.63
N HIS A 227 -13.26 -9.87 -7.70
CA HIS A 227 -14.10 -9.74 -6.52
C HIS A 227 -14.40 -11.08 -5.83
N ARG A 228 -14.64 -12.15 -6.61
CA ARG A 228 -14.82 -13.51 -6.08
C ARG A 228 -13.56 -13.99 -5.36
N PHE A 229 -12.39 -13.79 -5.97
CA PHE A 229 -11.09 -14.05 -5.37
C PHE A 229 -10.91 -13.30 -4.05
N ALA A 230 -11.11 -11.97 -4.05
CA ALA A 230 -10.92 -11.14 -2.86
C ALA A 230 -11.79 -11.62 -1.69
N GLY A 231 -13.06 -11.93 -1.98
CA GLY A 231 -13.98 -12.44 -0.99
C GLY A 231 -13.61 -13.83 -0.46
N ALA A 232 -13.14 -14.73 -1.32
CA ALA A 232 -12.68 -16.07 -0.94
C ALA A 232 -11.38 -16.04 -0.13
N PHE A 233 -10.43 -15.18 -0.53
CA PHE A 233 -9.15 -15.02 0.13
C PHE A 233 -9.31 -14.44 1.54
N LEU A 234 -10.20 -13.45 1.69
CA LEU A 234 -10.46 -12.82 2.98
C LEU A 234 -11.36 -13.66 3.88
N PHE A 235 -12.41 -14.27 3.35
CA PHE A 235 -13.37 -15.09 4.10
C PHE A 235 -13.64 -16.42 3.38
N PRO A 236 -12.78 -17.43 3.64
CA PRO A 236 -12.84 -18.73 2.96
C PRO A 236 -14.18 -19.44 3.12
N ALA A 237 -14.62 -20.16 2.09
CA ALA A 237 -15.96 -20.75 2.04
C ALA A 237 -16.29 -21.66 3.23
N ASN A 238 -15.32 -22.46 3.70
CA ASN A 238 -15.48 -23.30 4.88
C ASN A 238 -15.76 -22.46 6.13
N GLN A 239 -15.06 -21.35 6.31
CA GLN A 239 -15.25 -20.46 7.45
C GLN A 239 -16.57 -19.70 7.38
N VAL A 240 -16.99 -19.27 6.18
CA VAL A 240 -18.33 -18.70 6.00
C VAL A 240 -19.41 -19.71 6.43
N ARG A 241 -19.26 -20.98 6.04
CA ARG A 241 -20.20 -22.06 6.42
C ARG A 241 -20.13 -22.38 7.91
N VAL A 242 -18.97 -22.30 8.57
CA VAL A 242 -18.85 -22.43 10.03
C VAL A 242 -19.57 -21.27 10.73
N THR A 243 -19.39 -20.03 10.27
CA THR A 243 -19.98 -18.84 10.90
C THR A 243 -21.49 -18.73 10.66
N PHE A 244 -21.98 -19.02 9.45
CA PHE A 244 -23.37 -18.78 9.06
C PHE A 244 -24.20 -20.06 8.84
N GLY A 245 -23.58 -21.23 8.79
CA GLY A 245 -24.21 -22.50 8.42
C GLY A 245 -24.31 -22.71 6.90
N GLU A 246 -24.75 -23.92 6.51
CA GLU A 246 -24.84 -24.33 5.09
C GLU A 246 -25.97 -23.65 4.32
N HIS A 247 -27.12 -23.43 4.97
CA HIS A 247 -28.31 -22.84 4.35
C HIS A 247 -29.10 -21.99 5.34
N ARG A 248 -29.52 -20.80 4.90
CA ARG A 248 -30.19 -19.81 5.75
C ARG A 248 -31.41 -19.20 5.06
N LYS A 249 -32.54 -19.25 5.77
CA LYS A 249 -33.76 -18.51 5.39
C LYS A 249 -33.68 -17.03 5.78
N ARG A 250 -32.92 -16.72 6.83
CA ARG A 250 -32.71 -15.37 7.36
C ARG A 250 -31.31 -15.26 7.93
N VAL A 251 -30.73 -14.07 7.78
CA VAL A 251 -29.51 -13.65 8.46
C VAL A 251 -29.82 -12.34 9.16
N LEU A 252 -29.58 -12.26 10.45
CA LEU A 252 -29.80 -11.08 11.27
C LEU A 252 -28.74 -10.03 10.95
N PHE A 253 -29.11 -8.76 11.04
CA PHE A 253 -28.17 -7.66 10.82
C PHE A 253 -26.96 -7.74 11.78
N GLN A 254 -27.18 -8.19 13.02
CA GLN A 254 -26.11 -8.36 14.00
C GLN A 254 -25.09 -9.43 13.59
N GLU A 255 -25.51 -10.51 12.90
CA GLU A 255 -24.57 -11.53 12.39
C GLU A 255 -23.61 -10.92 11.36
N PHE A 256 -24.09 -10.00 10.52
CA PHE A 256 -23.22 -9.26 9.59
C PHE A 256 -22.23 -8.34 10.29
N LEU A 257 -22.64 -7.66 11.37
CA LEU A 257 -21.75 -6.77 12.12
C LEU A 257 -20.66 -7.56 12.86
N LEU A 258 -21.01 -8.72 13.44
CA LEU A 258 -20.04 -9.60 14.09
C LEU A 258 -19.04 -10.17 13.09
N ALA A 259 -19.50 -10.65 11.93
CA ALA A 259 -18.61 -11.12 10.87
C ALA A 259 -17.72 -10.00 10.33
N LYS A 260 -18.24 -8.77 10.22
CA LYS A 260 -17.46 -7.59 9.85
C LYS A 260 -16.37 -7.28 10.86
N GLU A 261 -16.66 -7.36 12.15
CA GLU A 261 -15.68 -7.12 13.22
C GLU A 261 -14.59 -8.19 13.24
N GLU A 262 -14.96 -9.45 13.08
CA GLU A 262 -14.02 -10.58 13.11
C GLU A 262 -13.16 -10.66 11.83
N TRP A 263 -13.76 -10.50 10.65
CA TRP A 263 -13.09 -10.72 9.36
C TRP A 263 -12.62 -9.42 8.69
N GLY A 264 -13.04 -8.26 9.22
CA GLY A 264 -12.74 -6.92 8.67
C GLY A 264 -13.22 -6.73 7.24
N ILE A 265 -14.28 -7.42 6.81
CA ILE A 265 -14.92 -7.22 5.51
C ILE A 265 -16.26 -6.50 5.66
N SER A 266 -16.68 -5.79 4.61
CA SER A 266 -17.93 -5.05 4.65
C SER A 266 -19.15 -5.96 4.80
N ILE A 267 -20.25 -5.45 5.37
CA ILE A 267 -21.52 -6.20 5.42
C ILE A 267 -22.01 -6.57 4.01
N GLN A 268 -21.67 -5.73 3.03
CA GLN A 268 -22.01 -5.92 1.62
C GLN A 268 -21.19 -7.04 0.98
N ALA A 269 -19.88 -7.07 1.23
CA ALA A 269 -19.01 -8.18 0.80
C ALA A 269 -19.44 -9.50 1.46
N THR A 270 -19.79 -9.46 2.75
CA THR A 270 -20.33 -10.62 3.47
C THR A 270 -21.63 -11.11 2.83
N LEU A 271 -22.60 -10.23 2.59
CA LEU A 271 -23.86 -10.58 1.92
C LEU A 271 -23.61 -11.19 0.53
N ARG A 272 -22.62 -10.66 -0.20
CA ARG A 272 -22.21 -11.21 -1.50
C ARG A 272 -21.60 -12.59 -1.37
N ARG A 273 -20.71 -12.84 -0.39
CA ARG A 273 -20.17 -14.19 -0.09
C ARG A 273 -21.27 -15.19 0.22
N LEU A 274 -22.23 -14.83 1.07
CA LEU A 274 -23.36 -15.72 1.39
C LEU A 274 -24.16 -16.10 0.15
N TYR A 275 -24.35 -15.16 -0.77
CA TYR A 275 -25.03 -15.42 -2.03
C TYR A 275 -24.19 -16.30 -2.97
N ASP A 276 -22.91 -15.97 -3.17
CA ASP A 276 -22.04 -16.72 -4.07
C ASP A 276 -21.68 -18.13 -3.55
N LEU A 277 -22.03 -18.47 -2.31
CA LEU A 277 -21.85 -19.79 -1.71
C LEU A 277 -23.18 -20.55 -1.55
N ASP A 278 -24.27 -20.02 -2.11
CA ASP A 278 -25.62 -20.57 -2.04
C ASP A 278 -26.16 -20.77 -0.61
N ILE A 279 -25.60 -20.03 0.36
CA ILE A 279 -26.07 -20.02 1.76
C ILE A 279 -27.39 -19.25 1.86
N VAL A 280 -27.54 -18.20 1.06
CA VAL A 280 -28.79 -17.42 0.96
C VAL A 280 -29.31 -17.39 -0.47
N SER A 281 -30.64 -17.40 -0.60
CA SER A 281 -31.30 -17.30 -1.91
C SER A 281 -31.08 -15.94 -2.60
N SER A 282 -31.22 -15.92 -3.92
CA SER A 282 -31.21 -14.68 -4.71
C SER A 282 -32.24 -13.65 -4.24
N SER A 283 -33.44 -14.09 -3.83
CA SER A 283 -34.48 -13.19 -3.33
C SER A 283 -34.09 -12.51 -2.01
N PHE A 284 -33.45 -13.24 -1.10
CA PHE A 284 -32.89 -12.68 0.13
C PHE A 284 -31.78 -11.67 -0.17
N TYR A 285 -30.84 -12.02 -1.07
CA TYR A 285 -29.76 -11.12 -1.48
C TYR A 285 -30.30 -9.81 -2.04
N GLN A 286 -31.21 -9.88 -3.02
CA GLN A 286 -31.78 -8.69 -3.69
C GLN A 286 -32.63 -7.82 -2.75
N SER A 287 -33.42 -8.44 -1.86
CA SER A 287 -34.23 -7.69 -0.89
C SER A 287 -33.36 -6.99 0.15
N THR A 288 -32.34 -7.67 0.69
CA THR A 288 -31.39 -7.09 1.66
C THR A 288 -30.57 -5.97 1.03
N PHE A 289 -30.08 -6.18 -0.20
CA PHE A 289 -29.33 -5.16 -0.95
C PHE A 289 -30.15 -3.88 -1.16
N ARG A 290 -31.43 -4.00 -1.55
CA ARG A 290 -32.34 -2.85 -1.69
C ARG A 290 -32.59 -2.15 -0.37
N LEU A 291 -32.83 -2.91 0.71
CA LEU A 291 -33.01 -2.36 2.06
C LEU A 291 -31.79 -1.53 2.50
N TRP A 292 -30.59 -2.07 2.34
CA TRP A 292 -29.35 -1.37 2.70
C TRP A 292 -29.07 -0.16 1.82
N SER A 293 -29.45 -0.22 0.54
CA SER A 293 -29.39 0.94 -0.35
C SER A 293 -30.30 2.08 0.13
N MET A 294 -31.54 1.78 0.51
CA MET A 294 -32.47 2.77 1.09
C MET A 294 -31.96 3.36 2.41
N LYS A 295 -31.25 2.56 3.22
CA LYS A 295 -30.62 3.03 4.47
C LYS A 295 -29.30 3.79 4.25
N GLY A 296 -28.83 3.94 3.01
CA GLY A 296 -27.56 4.62 2.70
C GLY A 296 -26.30 3.80 3.02
N PHE A 297 -26.43 2.52 3.39
CA PHE A 297 -25.31 1.67 3.80
C PHE A 297 -24.34 1.36 2.65
N ARG A 298 -24.78 1.52 1.39
CA ARG A 298 -23.90 1.50 0.22
C ARG A 298 -22.79 2.54 0.30
N LYS A 299 -23.02 3.69 0.95
CA LYS A 299 -22.03 4.75 1.13
C LYS A 299 -21.36 4.68 2.49
N SER A 300 -22.15 4.53 3.55
CA SER A 300 -21.66 4.49 4.93
C SER A 300 -22.42 3.42 5.71
N GLU A 301 -21.79 2.25 5.90
CA GLU A 301 -22.33 1.17 6.70
C GLU A 301 -21.90 1.30 8.18
N PRO A 302 -22.70 0.78 9.14
CA PRO A 302 -22.32 0.81 10.56
C PRO A 302 -21.06 0.00 10.85
N GLY A 303 -20.34 0.39 11.91
CA GLY A 303 -19.15 -0.31 12.38
C GLY A 303 -17.90 -0.06 11.53
N ARG A 304 -17.72 1.15 10.99
CA ARG A 304 -16.54 1.56 10.20
C ARG A 304 -15.25 1.04 10.83
N GLN A 305 -14.42 0.38 10.03
CA GLN A 305 -13.10 -0.08 10.46
C GLN A 305 -12.04 0.96 10.10
N GLU A 306 -10.98 1.02 10.91
CA GLU A 306 -9.82 1.86 10.60
C GLU A 306 -8.98 1.22 9.48
N PRO A 307 -8.42 2.02 8.57
CA PRO A 307 -7.49 1.54 7.55
C PRO A 307 -6.27 0.86 8.17
N GLU A 308 -5.91 -0.28 7.60
CA GLU A 308 -4.66 -0.96 7.90
C GLU A 308 -3.46 -0.15 7.40
N LYS A 309 -2.36 -0.29 8.14
CA LYS A 309 -1.06 0.32 7.83
C LYS A 309 0.01 -0.77 7.89
N SER A 310 0.99 -0.69 7.00
CA SER A 310 2.22 -1.46 7.10
C SER A 310 3.13 -0.85 8.16
N TYR A 311 3.81 -1.71 8.91
CA TYR A 311 4.90 -1.36 9.81
C TYR A 311 6.26 -1.83 9.29
N ARG A 312 6.31 -2.64 8.23
CA ARG A 312 7.54 -3.24 7.69
C ARG A 312 8.64 -2.24 7.37
N LEU A 313 8.34 -1.14 6.67
CA LEU A 313 9.36 -0.13 6.34
C LEU A 313 9.97 0.46 7.62
N LYS A 314 9.14 0.74 8.63
CA LYS A 314 9.63 1.24 9.93
C LYS A 314 10.51 0.22 10.62
N GLN A 315 10.11 -1.06 10.63
CA GLN A 315 10.91 -2.13 11.21
C GLN A 315 12.27 -2.28 10.50
N LEU A 316 12.30 -2.27 9.17
CA LEU A 316 13.53 -2.34 8.38
C LEU A 316 14.47 -1.19 8.72
N VAL A 317 13.97 0.04 8.72
CA VAL A 317 14.80 1.23 8.99
C VAL A 317 15.29 1.26 10.44
N TYR A 318 14.43 0.98 11.42
CA TYR A 318 14.85 0.97 12.82
C TYR A 318 15.84 -0.16 13.12
N ARG A 319 15.65 -1.33 12.50
CA ARG A 319 16.62 -2.42 12.58
C ARG A 319 17.96 -1.98 11.96
N ALA A 320 17.94 -1.37 10.78
CA ALA A 320 19.16 -0.93 10.11
C ALA A 320 19.90 0.15 10.92
N LEU A 321 19.16 1.04 11.57
CA LEU A 321 19.71 2.06 12.47
C LEU A 321 20.34 1.40 13.70
N ALA A 322 19.66 0.44 14.34
CA ALA A 322 20.17 -0.27 15.50
C ALA A 322 21.39 -1.15 15.19
N GLU A 323 21.46 -1.72 13.99
CA GLU A 323 22.61 -2.49 13.49
C GLU A 323 23.75 -1.60 12.95
N GLY A 324 23.59 -0.27 12.94
CA GLY A 324 24.60 0.67 12.44
C GLY A 324 24.79 0.67 10.93
N LEU A 325 23.86 0.08 10.17
CA LEU A 325 23.89 0.04 8.70
C LEU A 325 23.53 1.39 8.07
N VAL A 326 22.81 2.24 8.81
CA VAL A 326 22.45 3.60 8.39
C VAL A 326 22.70 4.61 9.49
N THR A 327 23.01 5.85 9.11
CA THR A 327 23.11 6.97 10.04
C THR A 327 21.72 7.45 10.48
N PRO A 328 21.59 8.18 11.60
CA PRO A 328 20.33 8.79 12.01
C PRO A 328 19.69 9.68 10.92
N SER A 329 20.50 10.47 10.21
CA SER A 329 20.02 11.28 9.07
C SER A 329 19.45 10.41 7.95
N ARG A 330 20.13 9.30 7.60
CA ARG A 330 19.62 8.38 6.59
C ARG A 330 18.33 7.68 7.03
N ALA A 331 18.21 7.30 8.29
CA ALA A 331 16.98 6.73 8.85
C ALA A 331 15.81 7.74 8.79
N ALA A 332 16.05 9.00 9.19
CA ALA A 332 15.07 10.08 9.13
C ALA A 332 14.55 10.27 7.70
N GLU A 333 15.46 10.24 6.73
CA GLU A 333 15.15 10.36 5.31
C GLU A 333 14.36 9.17 4.75
N LEU A 334 14.72 7.93 5.11
CA LEU A 334 14.00 6.71 4.69
C LEU A 334 12.59 6.64 5.30
N LEU A 335 12.36 7.25 6.46
CA LEU A 335 11.04 7.32 7.10
C LEU A 335 10.27 8.60 6.76
N SER A 336 10.91 9.57 6.10
CA SER A 336 10.36 10.90 5.84
C SER A 336 9.90 11.61 7.12
N VAL A 337 10.74 11.53 8.16
CA VAL A 337 10.58 12.21 9.46
C VAL A 337 11.75 13.16 9.70
N SER A 338 11.65 13.99 10.72
CA SER A 338 12.77 14.86 11.12
C SER A 338 13.91 14.07 11.76
N LEU A 339 15.13 14.61 11.69
CA LEU A 339 16.27 14.03 12.41
C LEU A 339 16.02 13.99 13.93
N GLY A 340 15.39 15.03 14.48
CA GLY A 340 15.06 15.09 15.91
C GLY A 340 14.15 13.94 16.37
N GLU A 341 13.17 13.54 15.56
CA GLU A 341 12.32 12.37 15.87
C GLU A 341 13.14 11.08 15.97
N ILE A 342 14.16 10.89 15.12
CA ILE A 342 15.05 9.73 15.19
C ILE A 342 15.96 9.80 16.43
N GLU A 343 16.51 10.97 16.73
CA GLU A 343 17.35 11.19 17.92
C GLU A 343 16.59 10.91 19.22
N GLU A 344 15.32 11.33 19.32
CA GLU A 344 14.44 11.01 20.45
C GLU A 344 14.22 9.51 20.62
N ILE A 345 13.99 8.78 19.52
CA ILE A 345 13.82 7.32 19.54
C ILE A 345 15.10 6.64 20.02
N MET A 346 16.26 7.09 19.55
CA MET A 346 17.55 6.54 19.96
C MET A 346 17.85 6.81 21.44
N ALA A 347 17.53 8.00 21.95
CA ALA A 347 17.73 8.36 23.34
C ALA A 347 16.88 7.49 24.29
N ASN A 348 15.64 7.18 23.91
CA ASN A 348 14.76 6.29 24.68
C ASN A 348 15.26 4.83 24.75
N GLY A 349 16.02 4.38 23.74
CA GLY A 349 16.62 3.04 23.71
C GLY A 349 17.89 2.90 24.58
N GLN A 350 18.60 3.99 24.83
CA GLN A 350 19.85 4.01 25.62
C GLN A 350 19.62 4.05 27.14
N ALA A 351 18.39 4.30 27.59
CA ALA A 351 18.05 4.33 29.02
C ALA A 351 18.23 2.97 29.72
N GLY A 352 18.40 1.86 28.98
CA GLY A 352 18.66 0.53 29.53
C GLY A 352 20.12 0.19 29.84
N ASP A 353 21.09 0.95 29.30
CA ASP A 353 22.53 0.64 29.44
C ASP A 353 23.24 1.51 30.49
N SER A 354 22.51 2.36 31.22
CA SER A 354 23.08 3.27 32.22
C SER A 354 22.95 2.82 33.69
N GLU A 355 22.37 1.64 33.95
CA GLU A 355 22.27 1.09 35.31
C GLU A 355 23.36 0.08 35.68
N HIS A 356 24.55 0.10 35.09
CA HIS A 356 25.69 -0.55 35.73
C HIS A 356 26.99 0.18 35.40
N VAL A 357 27.42 1.05 36.32
CA VAL A 357 28.79 1.19 36.84
C VAL A 357 28.87 2.50 37.63
N SER A 358 28.80 2.42 38.96
CA SER A 358 29.80 3.03 39.84
C SER A 358 29.68 2.48 41.25
N GLU A 359 30.83 2.00 41.72
CA GLU A 359 31.10 1.46 43.05
C GLU A 359 31.01 2.53 44.15
N ASN A 360 30.66 2.10 45.36
CA ASN A 360 31.32 2.44 46.63
C ASN A 360 30.74 1.50 47.71
N SER A 361 31.48 0.55 48.27
CA SER A 361 32.61 0.66 49.22
C SER A 361 32.24 1.32 50.57
N CYS A 362 32.43 0.51 51.63
CA CYS A 362 32.48 0.84 53.08
C CYS A 362 31.14 1.28 53.72
N LEU A 363 30.62 0.66 54.79
CA LEU A 363 31.18 -0.11 55.92
C LEU A 363 30.19 -1.20 56.38
#